data_AF-A0A9E2I0K3-F1
#
_entry.id   AF-A0A9E2I0K3-F1
#
_cell.length_a   1.000
_cell.length_b   1.000
_cell.length_c   1.000
_cell.angle_alpha   90.00
_cell.angle_beta   90.00
_cell.angle_gamma   90.00
#
_symmetry.space_group_name_H-M   'P 1'
#
loop_
_entity.id
_entity.type
_entity.pdbx_description
1 polymer ?
#
loop_
_entity_poly.entity_id
_entity_poly.type
_entity_poly.pdbx_seq_one_letter_code
_entity_poly.pdbx_strand_id
1 'polypeptide(L)'
;MRILLSIFVVFTALFATSPDYKAGKILYFEKGCNGCHGTKAEGMTNYPALANRAKGFLAYKLKRFRSGISDKQIQEMMIPFALELSDKEIDLLTTFLNEYVDEQKERYDDDFRTEGDGGS
;
A
#
# COMPACT_ATOMS: atom_id res chain seq x y z
N MET A 1 38.77 -24.51 -16.58
CA MET A 1 37.85 -23.75 -17.46
C MET A 1 36.44 -24.37 -17.54
N ARG A 2 35.89 -24.90 -16.44
CA ARG A 2 34.52 -25.47 -16.36
C ARG A 2 33.82 -25.14 -15.02
N ILE A 3 34.25 -24.07 -14.35
CA ILE A 3 33.67 -23.62 -13.07
C ILE A 3 33.12 -22.19 -13.20
N LEU A 4 33.36 -21.52 -14.33
CA LEU A 4 32.92 -20.14 -14.57
C LEU A 4 31.50 -20.02 -15.13
N LEU A 5 30.80 -21.13 -15.42
CA LEU A 5 29.49 -21.10 -16.09
C LEU A 5 28.29 -21.30 -15.15
N SER A 6 28.48 -21.44 -13.83
CA SER A 6 27.40 -21.79 -12.89
C SER A 6 27.00 -20.68 -11.91
N ILE A 7 27.65 -19.51 -11.93
CA ILE A 7 27.37 -18.42 -10.99
C ILE A 7 26.35 -17.39 -11.55
N PHE A 8 25.92 -17.52 -12.81
CA PHE A 8 25.03 -16.51 -13.42
C PHE A 8 23.52 -16.78 -13.26
N VAL A 9 23.09 -17.95 -12.79
CA VAL A 9 21.66 -18.34 -12.81
C VAL A 9 20.90 -17.99 -11.52
N VAL A 10 21.56 -17.48 -10.47
CA VAL A 10 20.91 -17.29 -9.14
C VAL A 10 20.39 -15.85 -8.92
N PHE A 11 20.59 -14.92 -9.85
CA PHE A 11 20.29 -13.49 -9.62
C PHE A 11 18.86 -13.03 -10.01
N THR A 12 17.94 -13.93 -10.38
CA THR A 12 16.65 -13.53 -11.00
C THR A 12 15.41 -13.64 -10.09
N ALA A 13 15.54 -13.87 -8.79
CA ALA A 13 14.39 -14.22 -7.93
C ALA A 13 13.97 -13.18 -6.85
N LEU A 14 14.34 -11.89 -6.96
CA LEU A 14 14.09 -10.92 -5.88
C LEU A 14 12.94 -9.91 -6.08
N PHE A 15 12.15 -10.00 -7.15
CA PHE A 15 11.05 -9.05 -7.38
C PHE A 15 9.65 -9.67 -7.24
N ALA A 16 9.51 -10.73 -6.43
CA ALA A 16 8.19 -11.23 -6.07
C ALA A 16 7.61 -10.31 -4.99
N THR A 17 6.49 -9.64 -5.29
CA THR A 17 5.65 -8.98 -4.27
C THR A 17 5.30 -10.01 -3.20
N SER A 18 5.58 -9.67 -1.94
CA SER A 18 5.44 -10.62 -0.83
C SER A 18 3.99 -11.14 -0.73
N PRO A 19 3.76 -12.41 -0.34
CA PRO A 19 2.40 -12.90 -0.08
C PRO A 19 1.64 -12.01 0.91
N ASP A 20 2.34 -11.46 1.90
CA ASP A 20 1.80 -10.51 2.87
C ASP A 20 1.41 -9.16 2.23
N TYR A 21 2.13 -8.67 1.20
CA TYR A 21 1.71 -7.49 0.43
C TYR A 21 0.35 -7.70 -0.23
N LYS A 22 0.16 -8.84 -0.90
CA LYS A 22 -1.11 -9.14 -1.59
C LYS A 22 -2.26 -9.30 -0.59
N ALA A 23 -2.02 -10.02 0.51
CA ALA A 23 -3.02 -10.17 1.58
C ALA A 23 -3.34 -8.82 2.24
N GLY A 24 -2.34 -7.99 2.50
CA GLY A 24 -2.52 -6.63 3.02
C GLY A 24 -3.31 -5.71 2.08
N LYS A 25 -3.07 -5.82 0.77
CA LYS A 25 -3.86 -5.09 -0.24
C LYS A 25 -5.33 -5.50 -0.20
N ILE A 26 -5.62 -6.80 -0.20
CA ILE A 26 -7.00 -7.31 -0.11
C ILE A 26 -7.67 -6.78 1.16
N LEU A 27 -6.99 -6.96 2.30
CA LEU A 27 -7.49 -6.53 3.60
C LEU A 27 -7.75 -5.01 3.68
N TYR A 28 -6.92 -4.19 3.02
CA TYR A 28 -7.11 -2.74 2.96
C TYR A 28 -8.45 -2.35 2.30
N PHE A 29 -8.89 -3.10 1.28
CA PHE A 29 -10.21 -2.90 0.66
C PHE A 29 -11.34 -3.53 1.49
N GLU A 30 -11.14 -4.73 2.04
CA GLU A 30 -12.15 -5.41 2.85
C GLU A 30 -12.53 -4.62 4.13
N LYS A 31 -11.54 -3.97 4.76
CA LYS A 31 -11.74 -3.11 5.93
C LYS A 31 -12.17 -1.68 5.57
N GLY A 32 -12.40 -1.39 4.29
CA GLY A 32 -12.87 -0.09 3.81
C GLY A 32 -11.89 1.07 4.00
N CYS A 33 -10.59 0.79 4.24
CA CYS A 33 -9.59 1.82 4.48
C CYS A 33 -9.48 2.79 3.29
N ASN A 34 -9.65 2.26 2.08
CA ASN A 34 -9.64 3.01 0.83
C ASN A 34 -10.74 4.08 0.74
N GLY A 35 -11.84 3.95 1.49
CA GLY A 35 -12.94 4.91 1.46
C GLY A 35 -12.54 6.30 1.94
N CYS A 36 -11.60 6.38 2.88
CA CYS A 36 -11.08 7.64 3.41
C CYS A 36 -9.64 7.91 2.97
N HIS A 37 -8.81 6.87 2.86
CA HIS A 37 -7.39 7.02 2.54
C HIS A 37 -7.06 6.87 1.05
N GLY A 38 -8.07 6.70 0.19
CA GLY A 38 -7.91 6.56 -1.25
C GLY A 38 -7.55 5.13 -1.69
N THR A 39 -7.82 4.80 -2.95
CA THR A 39 -7.60 3.44 -3.50
C THR A 39 -6.13 3.11 -3.69
N LYS A 40 -5.29 4.14 -3.81
CA LYS A 40 -3.83 4.08 -3.87
C LYS A 40 -3.17 4.43 -2.54
N ALA A 41 -3.95 4.52 -1.46
CA ALA A 41 -3.48 5.03 -0.17
C ALA A 41 -2.86 6.44 -0.25
N GLU A 42 -3.27 7.21 -1.25
CA GLU A 42 -2.80 8.55 -1.60
C GLU A 42 -3.36 9.65 -0.70
N GLY A 43 -4.37 9.32 0.11
CA GLY A 43 -5.06 10.26 0.99
C GLY A 43 -6.10 11.12 0.25
N MET A 44 -6.74 11.99 1.02
CA MET A 44 -7.73 12.97 0.56
C MET A 44 -7.57 14.26 1.38
N THR A 45 -8.34 15.32 1.07
CA THR A 45 -8.23 16.64 1.73
C THR A 45 -8.14 16.57 3.26
N ASN A 46 -8.94 15.72 3.90
CA ASN A 46 -8.98 15.58 5.37
C ASN A 46 -8.35 14.29 5.90
N TYR A 47 -7.84 13.42 5.02
CA TYR A 47 -7.35 12.09 5.37
C TYR A 47 -5.92 11.91 4.87
N PRO A 48 -4.96 11.58 5.74
CA PRO A 48 -3.56 11.55 5.34
C PRO A 48 -3.27 10.42 4.35
N ALA A 49 -2.29 10.67 3.47
CA ALA A 49 -1.68 9.65 2.65
C ALA A 49 -0.95 8.61 3.52
N LEU A 50 -1.23 7.33 3.24
CA LEU A 50 -0.65 6.19 3.95
C LEU A 50 0.38 5.41 3.10
N ALA A 51 0.35 5.56 1.78
CA ALA A 51 1.30 4.94 0.87
C ALA A 51 2.75 5.31 1.24
N ASN A 52 3.64 4.31 1.20
CA ASN A 52 5.07 4.43 1.44
C ASN A 52 5.45 5.03 2.80
N ARG A 53 4.55 4.98 3.79
CA ARG A 53 4.87 5.34 5.18
C ARG A 53 5.60 4.18 5.85
N ALA A 54 6.46 4.49 6.82
CA ALA A 54 7.24 3.49 7.53
C ALA A 54 6.30 2.49 8.26
N LYS A 55 6.49 1.18 8.01
CA LYS A 55 5.69 0.10 8.60
C LYS A 55 5.54 0.24 10.13
N GLY A 56 6.65 0.48 10.82
CA GLY A 56 6.68 0.64 12.28
C GLY A 56 5.85 1.84 12.78
N PHE A 57 5.86 2.95 12.05
CA PHE A 57 5.06 4.13 12.39
C PHE A 57 3.56 3.85 12.24
N LEU A 58 3.16 3.23 11.12
CA LEU A 58 1.76 2.87 10.88
C LEU A 58 1.26 1.85 11.92
N ALA A 59 2.07 0.84 12.23
CA ALA A 59 1.73 -0.16 13.24
C ALA A 59 1.58 0.47 14.63
N TYR A 60 2.48 1.38 15.01
CA TYR A 60 2.37 2.16 16.24
C TYR A 60 1.06 2.97 16.30
N LYS A 61 0.70 3.67 15.23
CA LYS A 61 -0.54 4.45 15.18
C LYS A 61 -1.79 3.56 15.29
N LEU A 62 -1.87 2.48 14.50
CA LEU A 62 -3.01 1.55 14.55
C LEU A 62 -3.16 0.91 15.93
N LYS A 63 -2.06 0.48 16.57
CA LYS A 63 -2.10 -0.08 17.92
C LYS A 63 -2.58 0.93 18.97
N ARG A 64 -2.17 2.20 18.86
CA ARG A 64 -2.66 3.28 19.75
C ARG A 64 -4.15 3.52 19.56
N PHE A 65 -4.61 3.64 18.32
CA PHE A 65 -6.04 3.79 18.03
C PHE A 65 -6.84 2.60 18.56
N ARG A 66 -6.34 1.37 18.41
CA ARG A 66 -6.94 0.17 19.00
C ARG A 66 -6.99 0.20 20.53
N SER A 67 -6.03 0.86 21.18
CA SER A 67 -6.05 1.11 22.62
C SER A 67 -6.88 2.34 23.02
N GLY A 68 -7.62 2.96 22.09
CA GLY A 68 -8.43 4.15 22.35
C GLY A 68 -7.62 5.44 22.50
N ILE A 69 -6.34 5.45 22.11
CA ILE A 69 -5.43 6.59 22.29
C ILE A 69 -5.19 7.27 20.94
N SER A 70 -5.45 8.57 20.88
CA SER A 70 -5.17 9.44 19.73
C SER A 70 -4.23 10.58 20.17
N ASP A 71 -3.52 11.21 19.22
CA ASP A 71 -2.67 12.37 19.55
C ASP A 71 -3.42 13.70 19.28
N LYS A 72 -4.51 13.65 18.52
CA LYS A 72 -5.36 14.79 18.14
C LYS A 72 -6.80 14.30 18.00
N GLN A 73 -7.76 15.16 18.33
CA GLN A 73 -9.19 14.83 18.25
C GLN A 73 -9.63 14.33 16.87
N ILE A 74 -9.12 14.92 15.78
CA ILE A 74 -9.42 14.46 14.42
C ILE A 74 -9.00 13.00 14.16
N GLN A 75 -8.04 12.47 14.91
CA GLN A 75 -7.59 11.09 14.75
C GLN A 75 -8.47 10.08 15.51
N GLU A 76 -9.32 10.53 16.44
CA GLU A 76 -10.22 9.65 17.21
C GLU A 76 -11.17 8.88 16.31
N MET A 77 -11.50 9.43 15.14
CA MET A 77 -12.32 8.75 14.13
C MET A 77 -11.74 7.41 13.68
N MET A 78 -10.43 7.19 13.82
CA MET A 78 -9.78 5.91 13.47
C MET A 78 -9.88 4.84 14.57
N ILE A 79 -10.27 5.21 15.79
CA ILE A 79 -10.40 4.28 16.92
C ILE A 79 -11.38 3.13 16.60
N PRO A 80 -12.64 3.36 16.17
CA PRO A 80 -13.57 2.27 15.89
C PRO A 80 -13.04 1.28 14.85
N PHE A 81 -12.38 1.76 13.80
CA PHE A 81 -11.78 0.91 12.78
C PHE A 81 -10.61 0.08 13.34
N ALA A 82 -9.78 0.69 14.19
CA ALA A 82 -8.62 0.01 14.76
C ALA A 82 -8.99 -1.04 15.83
N LEU A 83 -10.14 -0.87 16.51
CA LEU A 83 -10.66 -1.85 17.49
C LEU A 83 -10.91 -3.23 16.86
N GLU A 84 -11.29 -3.28 15.59
CA GLU A 84 -11.60 -4.52 14.86
C GLU A 84 -10.37 -5.21 14.25
N LEU A 85 -9.17 -4.66 14.47
CA LEU A 85 -7.94 -5.20 13.88
C LEU A 85 -7.17 -6.08 14.87
N SER A 86 -6.90 -7.32 14.47
CA SER A 86 -5.91 -8.19 15.10
C SER A 86 -4.48 -7.74 14.83
N ASP A 87 -3.51 -8.28 15.56
CA ASP A 87 -2.09 -8.00 15.32
C ASP A 87 -1.61 -8.46 13.93
N LYS A 88 -2.13 -9.59 13.43
CA LYS A 88 -1.79 -10.05 12.08
C LYS A 88 -2.39 -9.13 11.02
N GLU A 89 -3.60 -8.63 11.20
CA GLU A 89 -4.21 -7.66 10.27
C GLU A 89 -3.44 -6.34 10.26
N ILE A 90 -3.03 -5.82 11.42
CA ILE A 90 -2.16 -4.63 11.48
C ILE A 90 -0.84 -4.88 10.73
N ASP A 91 -0.20 -6.03 10.93
CA ASP A 91 1.04 -6.37 10.23
C ASP A 91 0.85 -6.44 8.70
N LEU A 92 -0.23 -7.06 8.22
CA LEU A 92 -0.57 -7.15 6.81
C LEU A 92 -0.84 -5.78 6.19
N LEU A 93 -1.73 -4.98 6.80
CA LEU A 93 -2.05 -3.62 6.33
C LEU A 93 -0.80 -2.75 6.24
N THR A 94 0.05 -2.80 7.27
CA THR A 94 1.25 -1.95 7.33
C THR A 94 2.34 -2.43 6.39
N THR A 95 2.40 -3.72 6.07
CA THR A 95 3.26 -4.26 5.00
C THR A 95 2.83 -3.70 3.65
N PHE A 96 1.54 -3.83 3.30
CA PHE A 96 1.00 -3.31 2.05
C PHE A 96 1.26 -1.80 1.90
N LEU A 97 0.92 -1.01 2.93
CA LEU A 97 1.09 0.44 2.90
C LEU A 97 2.56 0.86 2.79
N ASN A 98 3.47 0.13 3.43
CA ASN A 98 4.90 0.43 3.40
C ASN A 98 5.55 0.10 2.05
N GLU A 99 5.14 -1.01 1.43
CA GLU A 99 5.67 -1.53 0.17
C GLU A 99 4.86 -1.04 -1.06
N TYR A 100 3.93 -0.09 -0.87
CA TYR A 100 2.99 0.33 -1.90
C TYR A 100 3.68 0.83 -3.18
N VAL A 101 3.35 0.19 -4.31
CA VAL A 101 3.76 0.59 -5.66
C VAL A 101 2.55 0.91 -6.52
N ASP A 102 2.62 2.02 -7.28
CA ASP A 102 1.54 2.40 -8.21
C ASP A 102 1.60 1.53 -9.48
N GLU A 103 0.78 0.49 -9.50
CA GLU A 103 0.67 -0.48 -10.61
C GLU A 103 0.20 0.17 -11.93
N GLN A 104 -0.36 1.39 -11.91
CA GLN A 104 -0.90 2.07 -13.10
C GLN A 104 0.11 3.00 -13.79
N LYS A 105 1.31 3.21 -13.22
CA LYS A 105 2.27 4.20 -13.74
C LYS A 105 3.07 3.73 -14.96
N GLU A 106 3.09 2.43 -15.27
CA GLU A 106 3.81 1.86 -16.44
C GLU A 106 2.94 1.64 -17.68
N ARG A 107 1.71 2.15 -17.74
CA ARG A 107 0.93 2.12 -18.98
C ARG A 107 0.95 3.51 -19.62
N TYR A 108 2.04 3.84 -20.31
CA TYR A 108 1.93 4.80 -21.40
C TYR A 108 1.18 4.07 -22.52
N ASP A 109 -0.04 4.51 -22.83
CA ASP A 109 -0.77 3.97 -23.97
C ASP A 109 -0.03 4.42 -25.24
N ASP A 110 0.89 3.58 -25.74
CA ASP A 110 1.61 3.80 -27.01
C ASP A 110 0.68 3.73 -28.24
N ASP A 111 -0.64 3.65 -28.04
CA ASP A 111 -1.64 3.76 -29.10
C ASP A 111 -1.68 5.22 -29.59
N PHE A 112 -0.77 5.54 -30.52
CA PHE A 112 -0.81 6.77 -31.28
C PHE A 112 -2.08 6.75 -32.16
N ARG A 113 -3.18 7.29 -31.62
CA ARG A 113 -4.39 7.53 -32.41
C ARG A 113 -4.08 8.64 -33.41
N THR A 114 -4.01 8.28 -34.69
CA THR A 114 -3.87 9.23 -35.81
C THR A 114 -5.14 10.04 -36.06
N GLU A 115 -6.24 9.74 -35.37
CA GLU A 115 -7.51 10.43 -35.54
C GLU A 115 -7.64 11.52 -34.47
N GLY A 116 -7.01 12.66 -34.72
CA GLY A 116 -7.25 13.89 -33.98
C GLY A 116 -8.48 14.59 -34.53
N ASP A 117 -9.56 14.67 -33.77
CA ASP A 117 -10.62 15.65 -34.00
C ASP A 117 -10.12 17.01 -33.55
N GLY A 118 -9.35 17.71 -34.41
CA GLY A 118 -8.78 19.02 -34.11
C GLY A 118 -9.77 19.94 -33.38
N GLY A 119 -9.63 20.01 -32.05
CA GLY A 119 -10.50 20.73 -31.14
C GLY A 119 -9.82 22.02 -30.72
N SER A 120 -10.51 23.13 -30.94
CA SER A 120 -10.03 24.52 -30.88
C SER A 120 -9.46 24.96 -29.52
#